data_AF-A0A2N6CL37-F1
#
_entry.id   AF-A0A2N6CL37-F1
#
_cell.length_a   1.000
_cell.length_b   1.000
_cell.length_c   1.000
_cell.angle_alpha   90.00
_cell.angle_beta   90.00
_cell.angle_gamma   90.00
#
_symmetry.space_group_name_H-M   'P 1'
#
loop_
_entity.id
_entity.type
_entity.pdbx_description
1 polymer ?
#
loop_
_entity_poly.entity_id
_entity_poly.type
_entity_poly.pdbx_seq_one_letter_code
_entity_poly.pdbx_strand_id
1 'polypeptide(L)'
;MKNVLVKSKESSINRPMILLALIALTLAAGALVGKKAFADDYPNGCVSCHVEGTGALDMRINAVLSRLGHGKAADRSKVIPAACDRCHASSGDGPASALRNLIHRAHYTDPDANLFVTQYAGSCLHCHAMDGASGKASVKSGERNWTPIVGGEPITE
;
A
#
# COMPACT_ATOMS: atom_id res chain seq x y z
N MET A 1 -55.78 -54.76 -32.77
CA MET A 1 -55.49 -53.33 -32.53
C MET A 1 -54.08 -53.07 -33.06
N LYS A 2 -53.91 -52.10 -33.96
CA LYS A 2 -52.70 -51.93 -34.79
C LYS A 2 -51.62 -51.14 -34.02
N ASN A 3 -50.42 -51.71 -33.91
CA ASN A 3 -49.22 -51.01 -33.43
C ASN A 3 -48.84 -49.90 -34.42
N VAL A 4 -48.76 -48.65 -33.94
CA VAL A 4 -48.19 -47.53 -34.69
C VAL A 4 -46.82 -47.21 -34.08
N LEU A 5 -45.78 -47.57 -34.83
CA LEU A 5 -44.38 -47.23 -34.57
C LEU A 5 -44.17 -45.74 -34.93
N VAL A 6 -43.99 -44.86 -33.95
CA VAL A 6 -43.59 -43.47 -34.21
C VAL A 6 -42.07 -43.41 -34.34
N LYS A 7 -41.61 -43.11 -35.55
CA LYS A 7 -40.20 -42.93 -35.91
C LYS A 7 -39.72 -41.58 -35.36
N SER A 8 -38.79 -41.59 -34.40
CA SER A 8 -38.13 -40.36 -33.92
C SER A 8 -37.24 -39.79 -35.03
N LYS A 9 -37.43 -38.51 -35.33
CA LYS A 9 -36.62 -37.76 -36.29
C LYS A 9 -35.34 -37.31 -35.58
N GLU A 10 -34.21 -37.94 -35.87
CA GLU A 10 -32.91 -37.53 -35.35
C GLU A 10 -32.55 -36.14 -35.93
N SER A 11 -32.51 -35.13 -35.06
CA SER A 11 -31.96 -33.83 -35.37
C SER A 11 -30.44 -33.91 -35.25
N SER A 12 -29.75 -33.97 -36.39
CA SER A 12 -28.29 -33.88 -36.47
C SER A 12 -27.86 -32.46 -36.07
N ILE A 13 -27.66 -32.26 -34.78
CA ILE A 13 -27.09 -31.02 -34.24
C ILE A 13 -25.57 -31.19 -34.31
N ASN A 14 -24.96 -30.45 -35.24
CA ASN A 14 -23.52 -30.40 -35.46
C ASN A 14 -22.78 -29.95 -34.17
N ARG A 15 -22.25 -30.95 -33.44
CA ARG A 15 -21.48 -30.81 -32.19
C ARG A 15 -20.29 -29.83 -32.21
N PRO A 16 -19.57 -29.53 -33.32
CA PRO A 16 -18.43 -28.61 -33.23
C PRO A 16 -18.81 -27.13 -33.06
N MET A 17 -20.03 -26.71 -33.45
CA MET A 17 -20.44 -25.30 -33.31
C MET A 17 -20.84 -24.92 -31.88
N ILE A 18 -21.30 -25.87 -31.06
CA ILE A 18 -21.67 -25.62 -29.65
C ILE A 18 -20.41 -25.41 -28.80
N LEU A 19 -19.31 -26.10 -29.11
CA LEU A 19 -18.04 -25.95 -28.38
C LEU A 19 -17.39 -24.58 -28.60
N LEU A 20 -17.48 -24.02 -29.81
CA LEU A 20 -16.95 -22.69 -30.14
C LEU A 20 -17.76 -21.55 -29.50
N ALA A 21 -19.08 -21.68 -29.39
CA ALA A 21 -19.93 -20.70 -28.72
C ALA A 21 -19.69 -20.65 -27.19
N LEU A 22 -19.36 -21.77 -26.56
CA LEU A 22 -19.07 -21.84 -25.12
C LEU A 22 -17.70 -21.24 -24.76
N ILE A 23 -16.71 -21.29 -25.66
CA ILE A 23 -15.39 -20.66 -25.45
C ILE A 23 -15.46 -19.14 -25.64
N ALA A 24 -16.28 -18.65 -26.58
CA ALA A 24 -16.46 -17.21 -26.77
C ALA A 24 -17.19 -16.55 -25.57
N LEU A 25 -18.06 -17.28 -24.88
CA LEU A 25 -18.81 -16.74 -23.73
C LEU A 25 -17.97 -16.70 -22.44
N THR A 26 -16.92 -17.52 -22.31
CA THR A 26 -16.04 -17.48 -21.12
C THR A 26 -14.99 -16.36 -21.18
N LEU A 27 -14.63 -15.85 -22.36
CA LEU A 27 -13.69 -14.72 -22.46
C LEU A 27 -14.33 -13.34 -22.16
N ALA A 28 -15.67 -13.21 -22.28
CA ALA A 28 -16.35 -11.94 -22.00
C ALA A 28 -16.56 -11.67 -20.49
N ALA A 29 -16.47 -12.69 -19.63
CA ALA A 29 -16.67 -12.55 -18.18
C ALA A 29 -15.41 -12.09 -17.42
N GLY A 30 -14.22 -12.24 -18.00
CA GLY A 30 -12.95 -11.89 -17.33
C GLY A 30 -12.67 -10.39 -17.23
N ALA A 31 -13.33 -9.57 -18.06
CA ALA A 31 -13.05 -8.12 -18.14
C ALA A 31 -13.79 -7.26 -17.10
N LEU A 32 -14.75 -7.83 -16.36
CA LEU A 32 -15.61 -7.08 -15.43
C LEU A 32 -15.30 -7.33 -13.95
N VAL A 33 -14.35 -8.21 -13.63
CA VAL A 33 -13.83 -8.33 -12.26
C VAL A 33 -12.75 -7.24 -12.09
N GLY A 34 -13.18 -5.99 -12.15
CA GLY A 34 -12.43 -4.89 -11.56
C GLY A 34 -12.18 -5.28 -10.12
N LYS A 35 -10.93 -5.59 -9.79
CA LYS A 35 -10.49 -5.85 -8.41
C LYS A 35 -11.08 -4.72 -7.57
N LYS A 36 -11.98 -5.04 -6.64
CA LYS A 36 -12.25 -4.12 -5.54
C LYS A 36 -10.88 -3.88 -4.90
N ALA A 37 -10.28 -2.73 -5.19
CA ALA A 37 -9.19 -2.26 -4.38
C ALA A 37 -9.76 -2.23 -2.96
N PHE A 38 -9.18 -2.99 -2.05
CA PHE A 38 -9.47 -2.79 -0.64
C PHE A 38 -9.26 -1.30 -0.37
N ALA A 39 -10.20 -0.68 0.34
CA ALA A 39 -10.04 0.70 0.74
C ALA A 39 -8.68 0.78 1.45
N ASP A 40 -7.82 1.66 0.95
CA ASP A 40 -6.53 1.88 1.56
C ASP A 40 -6.78 2.67 2.83
N ASP A 41 -6.84 1.96 3.97
CA ASP A 41 -7.07 2.56 5.28
C ASP A 41 -5.97 3.58 5.65
N TYR A 42 -4.87 3.64 4.89
CA TYR A 42 -3.71 4.50 5.12
C TYR A 42 -3.33 5.28 3.86
N PRO A 43 -4.24 6.14 3.35
CA PRO A 43 -4.05 6.81 2.06
C PRO A 43 -2.91 7.84 2.10
N ASN A 44 -2.59 8.38 3.29
CA ASN A 44 -1.54 9.38 3.49
C ASN A 44 -0.19 8.75 3.92
N GLY A 45 -0.07 7.43 3.89
CA GLY A 45 1.18 6.73 4.26
C GLY A 45 1.55 6.94 5.72
N CYS A 46 2.81 7.33 5.96
CA CYS A 46 3.47 7.31 7.27
C CYS A 46 2.63 7.90 8.42
N VAL A 47 2.08 9.10 8.21
CA VAL A 47 1.32 9.84 9.25
C VAL A 47 -0.07 9.27 9.52
N SER A 48 -0.51 8.29 8.74
CA SER A 48 -1.77 7.57 8.96
C SER A 48 -1.65 6.52 10.08
N CYS A 49 -0.45 5.97 10.31
CA CYS A 49 -0.17 5.03 11.42
C CYS A 49 0.63 5.71 12.54
N HIS A 50 1.53 6.63 12.18
CA HIS A 50 2.34 7.36 13.13
C HIS A 50 1.55 8.54 13.72
N VAL A 51 0.60 8.21 14.58
CA VAL A 51 -0.36 9.13 15.20
C VAL A 51 -0.05 9.36 16.68
N GLU A 52 -0.74 10.35 17.26
CA GLU A 52 -0.58 10.72 18.66
C GLU A 52 -0.96 9.57 19.62
N GLY A 53 -0.28 9.55 20.76
CA GLY A 53 -0.51 8.64 21.87
C GLY A 53 0.11 9.20 23.14
N THR A 54 0.25 8.38 24.19
CA THR A 54 0.80 8.82 25.48
C THR A 54 2.12 8.15 25.80
N GLY A 55 3.10 8.92 26.30
CA GLY A 55 4.40 8.39 26.71
C GLY A 55 5.11 7.64 25.57
N ALA A 56 5.42 6.36 25.78
CA ALA A 56 6.04 5.50 24.75
C ALA A 56 5.09 5.12 23.60
N LEU A 57 3.77 5.28 23.79
CA LEU A 57 2.75 4.98 22.79
C LEU A 57 2.50 6.15 21.83
N ASP A 58 3.08 7.33 22.08
CA ASP A 58 3.07 8.39 21.07
C ASP A 58 3.95 7.95 19.89
N MET A 59 3.31 7.59 18.79
CA MET A 59 3.97 7.05 17.61
C MET A 59 4.15 8.11 16.54
N ARG A 60 3.80 9.39 16.79
CA ARG A 60 4.13 10.47 15.86
C ARG A 60 5.61 10.46 15.56
N ILE A 61 5.94 10.75 14.31
CA ILE A 61 7.32 10.62 13.83
C ILE A 61 8.25 11.56 14.58
N ASN A 62 7.82 12.76 14.99
CA ASN A 62 8.62 13.64 15.85
C ASN A 62 8.95 13.01 17.22
N ALA A 63 7.97 12.36 17.86
CA ALA A 63 8.18 11.69 19.14
C ALA A 63 9.16 10.51 19.00
N VAL A 64 9.00 9.69 17.95
CA VAL A 64 9.91 8.58 17.64
C VAL A 64 11.32 9.11 17.34
N LEU A 65 11.45 10.12 16.50
CA LEU A 65 12.74 10.73 16.14
C LEU A 65 13.45 11.34 17.36
N SER A 66 12.69 11.98 18.26
CA SER A 66 13.23 12.51 19.52
C SER A 66 13.83 11.41 20.39
N ARG A 67 13.14 10.26 20.55
CA ARG A 67 13.66 9.10 21.29
C ARG A 67 14.91 8.49 20.65
N LEU A 68 15.04 8.59 19.34
CA LEU A 68 16.22 8.16 18.58
C LEU A 68 17.36 9.18 18.60
N GLY A 69 17.19 10.34 19.25
CA GLY A 69 18.19 11.41 19.27
C GLY A 69 18.34 12.15 17.94
N HIS A 70 17.34 12.09 17.05
CA HIS A 70 17.37 12.67 15.70
C HIS A 70 17.02 14.17 15.69
N GLY A 71 17.71 14.93 16.56
CA GLY A 71 17.74 16.40 16.63
C GLY A 71 16.46 17.15 16.23
N LYS A 72 16.63 18.23 15.45
CA LYS A 72 15.56 19.10 14.95
C LYS A 72 15.02 18.66 13.57
N ALA A 73 15.24 17.41 13.18
CA ALA A 73 14.88 16.95 11.84
C ALA A 73 13.35 16.93 11.65
N ALA A 74 12.61 16.54 12.68
CA ALA A 74 11.15 16.54 12.67
C ALA A 74 10.57 17.95 12.46
N ASP A 75 11.12 18.96 13.14
CA ASP A 75 10.65 20.34 13.03
C ASP A 75 10.86 20.92 11.62
N ARG A 76 11.91 20.48 10.94
CA ARG A 76 12.24 20.89 9.56
C ARG A 76 11.49 20.11 8.49
N SER A 77 10.71 19.10 8.87
CA SER A 77 10.08 18.16 7.95
C SER A 77 8.58 18.38 7.87
N LYS A 78 8.13 19.19 6.90
CA LYS A 78 6.71 19.49 6.69
C LYS A 78 5.96 18.35 5.98
N VAL A 79 6.54 17.81 4.91
CA VAL A 79 5.96 16.70 4.13
C VAL A 79 6.76 15.44 4.38
N ILE A 80 6.10 14.41 4.89
CA ILE A 80 6.69 13.14 5.29
C ILE A 80 6.35 12.07 4.25
N PRO A 81 7.30 11.21 3.83
CA PRO A 81 8.72 11.21 4.19
C PRO A 81 9.58 12.09 3.27
N ALA A 82 9.00 12.78 2.29
CA ALA A 82 9.75 13.49 1.24
C ALA A 82 10.80 14.49 1.78
N ALA A 83 10.54 15.16 2.90
CA ALA A 83 11.48 16.09 3.51
C ALA A 83 12.72 15.41 4.12
N CYS A 84 12.64 14.12 4.44
CA CYS A 84 13.73 13.34 5.03
C CYS A 84 14.86 13.10 4.02
N ASP A 85 14.53 13.02 2.73
CA ASP A 85 15.48 12.79 1.62
C ASP A 85 16.52 13.90 1.48
N ARG A 86 16.30 15.08 2.09
CA ARG A 86 17.31 16.16 2.14
C ARG A 86 18.61 15.71 2.79
N CYS A 87 18.54 14.82 3.79
CA CYS A 87 19.71 14.24 4.44
C CYS A 87 19.88 12.76 4.11
N HIS A 88 18.76 12.03 4.03
CA HIS A 88 18.72 10.60 3.79
C HIS A 88 18.46 10.28 2.31
N ALA A 89 19.19 10.96 1.41
CA ALA A 89 18.95 10.93 -0.02
C ALA A 89 18.76 9.50 -0.54
N SER A 90 17.70 9.30 -1.33
CA SER A 90 17.40 7.99 -1.91
C SER A 90 18.59 7.44 -2.71
N SER A 91 19.37 8.28 -3.42
CA SER A 91 20.55 7.84 -4.16
C SER A 91 21.66 7.26 -3.28
N GLY A 92 21.70 7.62 -1.99
CA GLY A 92 22.77 7.28 -1.06
C GLY A 92 23.88 8.34 -0.99
N ASP A 93 23.86 9.36 -1.84
CA ASP A 93 24.90 10.41 -1.89
C ASP A 93 24.68 11.54 -0.86
N GLY A 94 23.71 11.37 0.03
CA GLY A 94 23.38 12.34 1.08
C GLY A 94 24.33 12.31 2.27
N PRO A 95 24.23 13.28 3.18
CA PRO A 95 25.03 13.32 4.41
C PRO A 95 24.69 12.18 5.40
N ALA A 96 23.63 11.42 5.15
CA ALA A 96 23.23 10.27 5.95
C ALA A 96 22.88 9.07 5.06
N SER A 97 22.75 7.89 5.69
CA SER A 97 22.36 6.67 4.97
C SER A 97 20.99 6.81 4.31
N ALA A 98 20.82 6.14 3.16
CA ALA A 98 19.61 6.23 2.37
C ALA A 98 18.35 5.85 3.18
N LEU A 99 17.32 6.69 3.09
CA LEU A 99 16.11 6.57 3.90
C LEU A 99 15.43 5.20 3.75
N ARG A 100 15.42 4.68 2.53
CA ARG A 100 14.84 3.38 2.18
C ARG A 100 15.36 2.26 3.08
N ASN A 101 16.65 2.26 3.43
CA ASN A 101 17.25 1.18 4.20
C ASN A 101 16.86 1.28 5.68
N LEU A 102 16.72 2.51 6.18
CA LEU A 102 16.33 2.78 7.56
C LEU A 102 14.85 2.44 7.79
N ILE A 103 13.96 2.89 6.91
CA ILE A 103 12.53 2.65 7.04
C ILE A 103 12.22 1.15 6.97
N HIS A 104 12.72 0.44 5.94
CA HIS A 104 12.49 -1.00 5.86
C HIS A 104 13.06 -1.74 7.06
N ARG A 105 14.28 -1.39 7.52
CA ARG A 105 14.84 -2.03 8.72
C ARG A 105 13.93 -1.82 9.92
N ALA A 106 13.51 -0.58 10.20
CA ALA A 106 12.70 -0.27 11.38
C ALA A 106 11.36 -1.01 11.40
N HIS A 107 10.77 -1.27 10.23
CA HIS A 107 9.46 -1.91 10.12
C HIS A 107 9.51 -3.43 9.96
N TYR A 108 10.71 -4.03 9.86
CA TYR A 108 10.87 -5.49 9.75
C TYR A 108 11.85 -6.09 10.78
N THR A 109 12.45 -5.26 11.64
CA THR A 109 13.28 -5.74 12.75
C THR A 109 12.39 -6.45 13.77
N ASP A 110 12.83 -7.63 14.22
CA ASP A 110 12.13 -8.50 15.17
C ASP A 110 10.66 -8.75 14.78
N PRO A 111 10.43 -9.51 13.68
CA PRO A 111 9.11 -9.61 13.04
C PRO A 111 8.01 -10.13 13.97
N ASP A 112 8.35 -10.94 14.97
CA ASP A 112 7.39 -11.49 15.93
C ASP A 112 6.86 -10.43 16.92
N ALA A 113 7.63 -9.35 17.16
CA ALA A 113 7.25 -8.24 18.03
C ALA A 113 6.93 -6.94 17.27
N ASN A 114 7.25 -6.86 15.98
CA ASN A 114 7.11 -5.64 15.19
C ASN A 114 5.63 -5.35 14.90
N LEU A 115 5.13 -4.17 15.32
CA LEU A 115 3.73 -3.79 15.11
C LEU A 115 3.36 -3.74 13.62
N PHE A 116 4.31 -3.37 12.74
CA PHE A 116 4.03 -3.35 11.32
C PHE A 116 3.80 -4.75 10.75
N VAL A 117 4.67 -5.70 11.12
CA VAL A 117 4.56 -7.09 10.66
C VAL A 117 3.34 -7.78 11.27
N THR A 118 3.15 -7.65 12.58
CA THR A 118 2.09 -8.36 13.32
C THR A 118 0.68 -7.84 13.03
N GLN A 119 0.50 -6.54 12.79
CA GLN A 119 -0.83 -5.96 12.53
C GLN A 119 -1.14 -5.83 11.04
N TYR A 120 -0.13 -5.60 10.21
CA TYR A 120 -0.33 -5.29 8.78
C TYR A 120 0.30 -6.32 7.84
N ALA A 121 0.67 -7.50 8.38
CA ALA A 121 1.25 -8.62 7.64
C ALA A 121 2.49 -8.24 6.78
N GLY A 122 3.18 -7.16 7.15
CA GLY A 122 4.31 -6.66 6.36
C GLY A 122 3.93 -6.20 4.95
N SER A 123 2.68 -5.77 4.70
CA SER A 123 2.22 -5.42 3.36
C SER A 123 2.86 -4.10 2.85
N CYS A 124 3.58 -4.20 1.74
CA CYS A 124 4.27 -3.08 1.10
C CYS A 124 3.32 -1.93 0.73
N LEU A 125 2.05 -2.26 0.45
CA LEU A 125 1.05 -1.31 0.00
C LEU A 125 0.61 -0.34 1.11
N HIS A 126 0.93 -0.60 2.38
CA HIS A 126 0.66 0.39 3.45
C HIS A 126 1.56 1.63 3.36
N CYS A 127 2.71 1.52 2.68
CA CYS A 127 3.62 2.65 2.44
C CYS A 127 3.72 3.02 0.96
N HIS A 128 3.61 2.03 0.07
CA HIS A 128 3.79 2.23 -1.36
C HIS A 128 2.47 2.32 -2.12
N ALA A 129 2.35 3.34 -2.96
CA ALA A 129 1.39 3.34 -4.04
C ALA A 129 2.03 2.71 -5.28
N MET A 130 1.24 1.96 -6.05
CA MET A 130 1.70 1.28 -7.26
C MET A 130 1.02 1.89 -8.47
N ASP A 131 1.81 2.30 -9.45
CA ASP A 131 1.27 2.64 -10.76
C ASP A 131 0.97 1.34 -11.55
N GLY A 132 -0.31 1.11 -11.88
CA GLY A 132 -0.75 -0.13 -12.51
C GLY A 132 -0.26 -0.31 -13.95
N ALA A 133 0.12 0.77 -14.64
CA ALA A 133 0.58 0.72 -16.02
C ALA A 133 2.09 0.44 -16.13
N SER A 134 2.90 1.13 -15.33
CA SER A 134 4.37 1.02 -15.35
C SER A 134 4.92 0.04 -14.33
N GLY A 135 4.12 -0.37 -13.35
CA GLY A 135 4.59 -1.17 -12.20
C GLY A 135 5.48 -0.40 -11.24
N LYS A 136 5.63 0.93 -11.42
CA LYS A 136 6.49 1.75 -10.57
C LYS A 136 5.84 1.95 -9.20
N ALA A 137 6.62 1.67 -8.16
CA ALA A 137 6.26 2.03 -6.78
C ALA A 137 6.64 3.49 -6.49
N SER A 138 5.77 4.21 -5.80
CA SER A 138 6.07 5.47 -5.14
C SER A 138 5.82 5.32 -3.64
N VAL A 139 6.46 6.16 -2.83
CA VAL A 139 6.17 6.21 -1.38
C VAL A 139 5.06 7.25 -1.18
N LYS A 140 3.99 6.86 -0.49
CA LYS A 140 2.92 7.78 -0.10
C LYS A 140 3.47 8.86 0.81
N SER A 141 3.02 10.08 0.63
CA SER A 141 3.43 11.21 1.46
C SER A 141 2.24 12.02 1.96
N GLY A 142 2.46 12.72 3.08
CA GLY A 142 1.46 13.58 3.69
C GLY A 142 2.11 14.65 4.54
N GLU A 143 1.35 15.67 4.92
CA GLU A 143 1.83 16.65 5.89
C GLU A 143 2.04 16.00 7.26
N ARG A 144 3.01 16.49 8.01
CA ARG A 144 3.21 16.10 9.41
C ARG A 144 1.95 16.37 10.25
N ASN A 145 1.77 15.56 11.30
CA ASN A 145 0.64 15.68 12.23
C ASN A 145 1.07 16.22 13.62
N TRP A 146 2.10 17.06 13.65
CA TRP A 146 2.57 17.73 14.87
C TRP A 146 2.92 19.19 14.60
N THR A 147 2.84 19.99 15.65
CA THR A 147 3.34 21.37 15.65
C THR A 147 4.87 21.36 15.76
N PRO A 148 5.61 21.90 14.80
CA PRO A 148 7.07 21.96 14.86
C PRO A 148 7.54 23.03 15.87
N ILE A 149 8.72 22.79 16.46
CA ILE A 149 9.36 23.71 17.40
C ILE A 149 10.58 24.34 16.74
N VAL A 150 10.59 25.67 16.63
CA VAL A 150 11.70 26.43 16.04
C VAL A 150 12.17 27.48 17.04
N GLY A 151 13.46 27.45 17.39
CA GLY A 151 14.02 28.37 18.38
C GLY A 151 13.55 28.13 19.82
N GLY A 152 12.90 27.00 20.10
CA GLY A 152 12.32 26.69 21.42
C GLY A 152 10.82 26.95 21.51
N GLU A 153 10.24 27.59 20.49
CA GLU A 153 8.82 27.93 20.47
C GLU A 153 8.05 27.10 19.43
N PRO A 154 6.82 26.65 19.73
CA PRO A 154 5.93 26.08 18.73
C PRO A 154 5.57 27.14 17.67
N ILE A 155 5.70 26.81 16.39
CA ILE A 155 5.20 27.69 15.32
C ILE A 155 3.80 27.24 14.89
N THR A 156 2.91 28.20 14.74
CA THR A 156 1.65 28.00 14.01
C THR A 156 1.97 28.29 12.54
N GLU A 157 1.77 27.29 11.67
CA GLU A 157 1.96 27.43 10.22
C GLU A 157 0.67 27.83 9.50
#